data_AF-A0A915LKR5-F1
#
_entry.id   AF-A0A915LKR5-F1
#
_cell.length_a   1.000
_cell.length_b   1.000
_cell.length_c   1.000
_cell.angle_alpha   90.00
_cell.angle_beta   90.00
_cell.angle_gamma   90.00
#
_symmetry.space_group_name_H-M   'P 1'
#
loop_
_entity.id
_entity.type
_entity.pdbx_description
1 polymer ?
#
loop_
_entity_poly.entity_id
_entity_poly.type
_entity_poly.pdbx_seq_one_letter_code
_entity_poly.pdbx_strand_id
1 'polypeptide(L)'
;IINSGGHRIGFAFKTTNPRRLNMDPPNGVLDPKEAINIAISCDAFDPAAEATNNDRVTVEWTNTPEGAAKQFRREWFQGDGMVRRKNLPIEYNM
;
A
#
# COMPACT_ATOMS: atom_id res chain seq x y z
N ILE A 1 6.36 -2.07 6.52
CA ILE A 1 6.94 -1.05 5.61
C ILE A 1 7.90 -0.19 6.42
N ILE A 2 9.01 0.25 5.82
CA ILE A 2 9.96 1.19 6.45
C ILE A 2 10.18 2.36 5.47
N ASN A 3 10.06 3.59 5.96
CA ASN A 3 10.46 4.78 5.20
C ASN A 3 11.98 4.97 5.32
N SER A 4 12.74 4.44 4.36
CA SER A 4 14.20 4.62 4.35
C SER A 4 14.66 6.01 3.88
N GLY A 5 13.73 6.88 3.46
CA GLY A 5 14.04 8.23 2.96
C GLY A 5 14.36 9.26 4.05
N GLY A 6 14.60 10.49 3.60
CA GLY A 6 14.84 11.66 4.46
C GLY A 6 13.62 12.58 4.63
N HIS A 7 12.52 12.31 3.92
CA HIS A 7 11.29 13.10 3.98
C HIS A 7 10.13 12.25 4.52
N ARG A 8 9.15 12.92 5.15
CA ARG A 8 7.87 12.31 5.50
C ARG A 8 7.12 11.91 4.23
N ILE A 9 6.52 10.72 4.24
CA ILE A 9 5.75 10.20 3.12
C ILE A 9 4.33 9.87 3.54
N GLY A 10 3.38 10.09 2.62
CA GLY A 10 2.08 9.42 2.66
C GLY A 10 2.16 8.14 1.85
N PHE A 11 1.57 7.05 2.34
CA PHE A 11 1.46 5.78 1.62
C PHE A 11 0.01 5.31 1.55
N ALA A 12 -0.33 4.57 0.49
CA ALA A 12 -1.61 3.90 0.33
C ALA A 12 -1.43 2.56 -0.40
N PHE A 13 -2.20 1.57 0.02
CA PHE A 13 -2.25 0.27 -0.63
C PHE A 13 -3.40 0.19 -1.64
N LYS A 14 -3.15 -0.59 -2.68
CA LYS A 14 -4.14 -1.05 -3.67
C LYS A 14 -3.95 -2.55 -3.85
N THR A 15 -5.00 -3.21 -4.32
CA THR A 15 -4.97 -4.63 -4.68
C THR A 15 -5.74 -4.85 -5.97
N THR A 16 -5.36 -5.87 -6.74
CA THR A 16 -6.13 -6.35 -7.90
C THR A 16 -7.42 -7.07 -7.50
N ASN A 17 -7.48 -7.58 -6.26
CA ASN A 17 -8.62 -8.35 -5.79
C ASN A 17 -9.06 -7.88 -4.39
N PRO A 18 -9.85 -6.80 -4.31
CA PRO A 18 -10.30 -6.23 -3.03
C PRO A 18 -11.37 -7.07 -2.32
N ARG A 19 -11.89 -8.13 -2.97
CA ARG A 19 -12.82 -9.09 -2.33
C ARG A 19 -12.10 -10.19 -1.57
N ARG A 20 -10.83 -10.45 -1.91
CA ARG A 20 -10.01 -11.50 -1.32
C ARG A 20 -8.91 -10.93 -0.44
N LEU A 21 -8.27 -9.85 -0.88
CA LEU A 21 -7.10 -9.29 -0.22
C LEU A 21 -7.46 -7.97 0.47
N ASN A 22 -7.18 -7.89 1.77
CA ASN A 22 -7.36 -6.68 2.57
C ASN A 22 -6.06 -6.29 3.29
N MET A 23 -5.84 -4.98 3.45
CA MET A 23 -4.65 -4.40 4.07
C MET A 23 -5.06 -3.50 5.24
N ASP A 24 -4.46 -3.72 6.42
CA ASP A 24 -4.73 -2.91 7.62
C ASP A 24 -3.42 -2.45 8.30
N PRO A 25 -3.19 -1.13 8.47
CA PRO A 25 -3.97 -0.04 7.87
C PRO A 25 -3.79 0.04 6.34
N PRO A 26 -4.80 0.46 5.57
CA PRO A 26 -4.73 0.54 4.11
C PRO A 26 -3.92 1.76 3.61
N ASN A 27 -3.70 2.75 4.48
CA ASN A 27 -2.93 3.96 4.19
C ASN A 27 -2.38 4.55 5.48
N GLY A 28 -1.47 5.51 5.35
CA GLY A 28 -0.89 6.19 6.51
C GLY A 28 0.20 7.18 6.14
N VAL A 29 0.88 7.66 7.17
CA VAL A 29 1.99 8.62 7.05
C VAL A 29 3.17 8.11 7.85
N LEU A 30 4.35 8.09 7.24
CA LEU A 30 5.60 7.68 7.87
C LEU A 30 6.60 8.83 7.85
N ASP A 31 7.09 9.19 9.03
CA ASP A 31 8.25 10.06 9.20
C ASP A 31 9.52 9.39 8.65
N PRO A 32 10.61 10.16 8.43
CA PRO A 32 11.90 9.59 8.06
C PRO A 32 12.31 8.48 9.03
N LYS A 33 12.71 7.33 8.47
CA LYS A 33 13.15 6.12 9.21
C LYS A 33 12.08 5.42 10.04
N GLU A 34 10.84 5.87 10.01
CA GLU A 34 9.74 5.21 10.69
C GLU A 34 9.33 3.90 9.99
N ALA A 35 8.90 2.92 10.79
CA ALA A 35 8.41 1.63 10.34
C ALA A 35 7.01 1.38 10.87
N ILE A 36 6.21 0.65 10.08
CA ILE A 36 4.89 0.17 10.47
C ILE A 36 4.68 -1.26 9.97
N ASN A 37 4.00 -2.09 10.76
CA ASN A 37 3.54 -3.40 10.32
C ASN A 37 2.17 -3.26 9.64
N ILE A 38 2.00 -3.97 8.52
CA ILE A 38 0.74 -4.01 7.77
C ILE A 38 0.26 -5.45 7.79
N ALA A 39 -0.96 -5.66 8.28
CA ALA A 39 -1.61 -6.95 8.14
C ALA A 39 -2.14 -7.06 6.71
N ILE A 40 -1.75 -8.12 5.99
CA ILE A 40 -2.37 -8.51 4.72
C ILE A 40 -3.16 -9.79 5.00
N SER A 41 -4.48 -9.71 4.82
CA SER A 41 -5.40 -10.81 5.05
C SER A 41 -5.96 -11.33 3.72
N CYS A 42 -6.27 -12.62 3.68
CA CYS A 42 -6.82 -13.32 2.54
C CYS A 42 -8.12 -14.00 2.97
N ASP A 43 -9.25 -13.56 2.43
CA ASP A 43 -10.55 -14.20 2.66
C ASP A 43 -10.58 -15.57 1.98
N ALA A 44 -11.39 -16.49 2.53
CA ALA A 44 -11.54 -17.83 1.98
C ALA A 44 -12.13 -17.79 0.56
N PHE A 45 -11.59 -18.62 -0.32
CA PHE A 45 -11.98 -18.70 -1.73
C PHE A 45 -11.68 -20.10 -2.29
N ASP A 46 -12.26 -20.46 -3.43
CA ASP A 46 -11.96 -21.72 -4.12
C ASP A 46 -10.87 -21.48 -5.19
N PRO A 47 -9.64 -21.98 -5.00
CA PRO A 47 -8.56 -21.72 -5.93
C PRO A 47 -8.65 -22.52 -7.24
N ALA A 48 -9.52 -23.55 -7.32
CA ALA A 48 -9.79 -24.26 -8.56
C ALA A 48 -10.80 -23.51 -9.45
N ALA A 49 -11.68 -22.71 -8.83
CA ALA A 49 -12.72 -21.95 -9.52
C ALA A 49 -12.30 -20.51 -9.85
N GLU A 50 -11.30 -19.96 -9.15
CA GLU A 50 -10.91 -18.55 -9.28
C GLU A 50 -9.47 -18.37 -9.76
N ALA A 51 -9.23 -17.30 -10.54
CA ALA A 51 -7.88 -16.95 -10.97
C ALA A 51 -7.01 -16.47 -9.78
N THR A 52 -5.78 -16.97 -9.72
CA THR A 52 -4.79 -16.67 -8.67
C THR A 52 -3.49 -16.08 -9.21
N ASN A 53 -3.23 -16.22 -10.51
CA ASN A 53 -1.94 -15.90 -11.15
C ASN A 53 -1.61 -14.41 -11.30
N ASN A 54 -2.58 -13.52 -11.09
CA ASN A 54 -2.43 -12.08 -11.34
C ASN A 54 -2.65 -11.22 -10.09
N ASP A 55 -2.81 -11.86 -8.93
CA ASP A 55 -3.03 -11.13 -7.70
C ASP A 55 -1.77 -10.39 -7.26
N ARG A 56 -1.93 -9.12 -6.91
CA ARG A 56 -0.86 -8.30 -6.35
C ARG A 56 -1.40 -7.29 -5.37
N VAL A 57 -0.57 -6.97 -4.38
CA VAL A 57 -0.72 -5.79 -3.54
C VAL A 57 0.27 -4.74 -4.02
N THR A 58 -0.20 -3.52 -4.27
CA THR A 58 0.62 -2.38 -4.67
C THR A 58 0.65 -1.40 -3.52
N VAL A 59 1.85 -1.01 -3.06
CA VAL A 59 2.03 0.18 -2.22
C VAL A 59 2.42 1.34 -3.11
N GLU A 60 1.69 2.44 -3.01
CA GLU A 60 2.04 3.72 -3.60
C GLU A 60 2.43 4.69 -2.48
N TRP A 61 3.39 5.56 -2.75
CA TRP A 61 3.80 6.59 -1.80
C TRP A 61 4.30 7.85 -2.50
N THR A 62 4.18 8.96 -1.80
CA THR A 62 4.70 10.27 -2.22
C THR A 62 5.16 11.06 -1.01
N ASN A 63 6.04 12.04 -1.23
CA ASN A 63 6.43 12.96 -0.17
C ASN A 63 5.22 13.81 0.23
N THR A 64 5.04 14.04 1.53
CA THR A 64 3.99 14.96 1.98
C THR A 64 4.37 16.40 1.63
N PRO A 65 3.40 17.29 1.35
CA PRO A 65 3.66 18.72 1.27
C PRO A 65 4.34 19.26 2.53
N GLU A 66 5.09 20.34 2.39
CA GLU A 66 5.74 21.00 3.52
C GLU A 66 4.70 21.46 4.56
N GLY A 67 5.00 21.27 5.84
CA GLY A 67 4.08 21.62 6.95
C GLY A 67 2.85 20.71 7.08
N ALA A 68 2.69 19.68 6.25
CA ALA A 68 1.55 18.78 6.35
C ALA A 68 1.51 18.04 7.70
N ALA A 69 0.33 18.00 8.31
CA ALA A 69 0.06 17.19 9.49
C ALA A 69 0.34 15.70 9.22
N LYS A 70 0.62 14.93 10.28
CA LYS A 70 0.80 13.47 10.20
C LYS A 70 -0.55 12.76 10.08
N GLN A 71 -1.30 13.11 9.05
CA GLN A 71 -2.61 12.58 8.72
C GLN A 71 -2.67 12.39 7.21
N PHE A 72 -2.98 11.17 6.78
CA PHE A 72 -3.04 10.83 5.36
C PHE A 72 -4.08 11.68 4.63
N ARG A 73 -3.74 12.12 3.43
CA ARG A 73 -4.63 12.83 2.50
C ARG A 73 -4.49 12.25 1.10
N ARG A 74 -5.62 11.85 0.51
CA ARG A 74 -5.65 11.20 -0.81
C ARG A 74 -5.24 12.19 -1.92
N GLU A 75 -5.43 13.47 -1.69
CA GLU A 75 -5.16 14.55 -2.63
C GLU A 75 -3.66 14.66 -2.97
N TRP A 76 -2.77 14.20 -2.07
CA TRP A 76 -1.32 14.15 -2.34
C TRP A 76 -0.97 13.28 -3.54
N PHE A 77 -1.85 12.34 -3.92
CA PHE A 77 -1.65 11.41 -5.05
C PHE A 77 -2.29 11.90 -6.36
N GLN A 78 -2.92 13.09 -6.36
CA GLN A 78 -3.65 13.63 -7.50
C GLN A 78 -2.97 14.86 -8.14
N GLY A 79 -2.02 15.49 -7.44
CA GLY A 79 -1.29 16.64 -7.94
C GLY A 79 -0.06 16.27 -8.79
N ASP A 80 0.74 17.28 -9.14
CA ASP A 80 1.94 17.15 -9.98
C ASP A 80 3.13 16.47 -9.26
N GLY A 81 2.97 16.12 -7.99
CA GLY A 81 4.00 15.45 -7.20
C GLY A 81 4.32 14.06 -7.73
N MET A 82 5.60 13.66 -7.67
CA MET A 82 5.99 12.32 -8.08
C MET A 82 5.43 11.26 -7.12
N VAL A 83 4.58 10.36 -7.65
CA VAL A 83 4.10 9.19 -6.93
C VAL A 83 4.95 7.98 -7.31
N ARG A 84 5.57 7.35 -6.32
CA ARG A 84 6.31 6.10 -6.47
C ARG A 84 5.39 4.93 -6.15
N ARG A 85 5.68 3.76 -6.73
CA ARG A 85 4.93 2.53 -6.46
C ARG A 85 5.81 1.30 -6.45
N LYS A 86 5.40 0.29 -5.68
CA LYS A 86 6.01 -1.04 -5.67
C LYS A 86 4.89 -2.08 -5.70
N ASN A 87 4.97 -2.98 -6.67
CA ASN A 87 4.08 -4.13 -6.78
C ASN A 87 4.67 -5.31 -6.02
N LEU A 88 3.85 -5.98 -5.23
CA LEU A 88 4.14 -7.21 -4.51
C LEU A 88 3.20 -8.29 -5.08
N PRO A 89 3.69 -9.16 -5.99
CA PRO A 89 2.87 -10.27 -6.49
C PRO A 89 2.52 -11.21 -5.34
N ILE A 90 1.34 -11.82 -5.42
CA ILE A 90 0.86 -12.80 -4.45
C ILE A 90 0.97 -14.18 -5.09
N GLU A 91 1.62 -15.09 -4.37
CA GLU A 91 1.73 -16.50 -4.74
C GLU A 91 0.91 -17.32 -3.76
N TYR A 92 0.12 -18.24 -4.28
CA TYR A 92 -0.70 -19.16 -3.51
C TYR A 92 -0.04 -20.53 -3.55
N ASN A 93 0.44 -21.00 -2.39
CA ASN A 93 0.95 -22.36 -2.25
C ASN A 93 -0.21 -23.28 -1.88
N MET A 94 -0.61 -24.14 -2.81
CA MET A 94 -1.74 -25.06 -2.70
C MET A 94 -1.26 -26.49 -2.48
#